data_AF-A0A2G4R250-F1
#
_entry.id   AF-A0A2G4R250-F1
#
_cell.length_a   1.000
_cell.length_b   1.000
_cell.length_c   1.000
_cell.angle_alpha   90.00
_cell.angle_beta   90.00
_cell.angle_gamma   90.00
#
_symmetry.space_group_name_H-M   'P 1'
#
loop_
_entity.id
_entity.type
_entity.pdbx_description
1 polymer ?
#
loop_
_entity_poly.entity_id
_entity_poly.type
_entity_poly.pdbx_seq_one_letter_code
_entity_poly.pdbx_strand_id
1 'polypeptide(L)' 'MMCPNCKNNEFITSPNRYDILSFQNGKLQIVRSETLDEEQIFCRECGLEVDISNAKIKLKK' A
#
# COMPACT_ATOMS: atom_id res chain seq x y z
N MET A 1 7.20 4.13 -14.44
CA MET A 1 5.88 4.74 -14.74
C MET A 1 5.86 6.11 -14.08
N MET A 2 5.34 7.15 -14.74
CA MET A 2 5.11 8.46 -14.11
C MET A 2 3.65 8.57 -13.71
N CYS A 3 3.36 9.21 -12.58
CA CYS A 3 1.99 9.52 -12.18
C CYS A 3 1.31 10.33 -13.31
N PRO A 4 0.12 9.92 -13.79
CA PRO A 4 -0.53 10.63 -14.89
C PRO A 4 -0.94 12.05 -14.49
N ASN A 5 -1.24 12.28 -13.21
CA ASN A 5 -1.70 13.54 -12.65
C ASN A 5 -0.55 14.54 -12.41
N CYS A 6 0.45 14.19 -11.59
CA CYS A 6 1.52 15.13 -11.19
C CYS A 6 2.90 14.86 -11.79
N LYS A 7 3.04 13.82 -12.63
CA LYS A 7 4.30 13.38 -13.26
C LYS A 7 5.41 12.90 -12.30
N ASN A 8 5.16 12.86 -10.98
CA ASN A 8 6.08 12.26 -10.02
C ASN A 8 6.33 10.77 -10.33
N ASN A 9 7.51 10.25 -9.98
CA ASN A 9 7.93 8.87 -10.23
C ASN A 9 7.99 8.00 -8.96
N GLU A 10 7.68 8.55 -7.79
CA GLU A 10 7.60 7.82 -6.53
C GLU A 10 6.16 7.49 -6.16
N PHE A 11 5.96 6.27 -5.64
CA PHE A 11 4.69 5.70 -5.24
C PHE A 11 4.84 5.03 -3.87
N ILE A 12 3.74 4.97 -3.13
CA ILE A 12 3.66 4.36 -1.79
C ILE A 12 2.51 3.35 -1.77
N THR A 13 2.63 2.30 -0.95
CA THR A 13 1.54 1.34 -0.71
C THR A 13 0.72 1.78 0.50
N SER A 14 -0.56 1.40 0.56
CA SER A 14 -1.33 1.44 1.80
C SER A 14 -0.66 0.57 2.86
N PRO A 15 -0.70 0.97 4.14
CA PRO A 15 -0.36 0.05 5.23
C PRO A 15 -1.24 -1.20 5.14
N ASN A 16 -0.62 -2.36 4.90
CA ASN A 16 -1.30 -3.64 4.76
C ASN A 16 -0.96 -4.60 5.91
N ARG A 17 -0.37 -4.11 6.99
CA ARG A 17 0.03 -4.93 8.14
C ARG A 17 -0.58 -4.42 9.43
N TYR A 18 -1.09 -5.32 10.24
CA TYR A 18 -1.54 -5.03 11.61
C TYR A 18 -1.02 -6.06 12.61
N ASP A 19 -0.98 -5.65 13.87
CA ASP A 19 -0.64 -6.52 14.99
C ASP A 19 -1.90 -6.96 15.73
N ILE A 20 -2.01 -8.26 15.98
CA ILE A 20 -3.03 -8.84 16.85
C ILE A 20 -2.50 -8.79 18.27
N LEU A 21 -3.20 -8.05 19.13
CA LEU A 21 -2.86 -7.88 20.54
C LEU A 21 -3.73 -8.81 21.41
N SER A 22 -3.14 -9.37 22.46
CA SER A 22 -3.86 -10.07 23.52
C SER A 22 -3.50 -9.49 24.87
N PHE A 23 -4.47 -9.44 25.78
CA PHE A 23 -4.27 -8.96 27.13
C PHE A 23 -3.79 -10.11 28.02
N GLN A 24 -2.53 -10.05 28.45
CA GLN A 24 -1.91 -11.06 29.31
C GLN A 24 -1.19 -10.38 30.47
N ASN A 25 -1.48 -10.82 31.70
CA ASN A 25 -0.87 -10.28 32.93
C ASN A 25 -1.01 -8.75 33.07
N GLY A 26 -2.20 -8.20 32.75
CA GLY A 26 -2.46 -6.76 32.91
C GLY A 26 -1.87 -5.88 31.80
N LYS A 27 -1.31 -6.47 30.74
CA LYS A 27 -0.66 -5.73 29.64
C LYS A 27 -1.10 -6.26 28.27
N LEU A 28 -1.19 -5.38 27.28
CA LEU A 28 -1.32 -5.78 25.88
C LEU A 28 0.02 -6.31 25.38
N GLN A 29 0.01 -7.49 24.77
CA GLN A 29 1.16 -8.10 24.13
C GLN A 29 0.83 -8.44 22.68
N ILE A 30 1.79 -8.26 21.79
CA ILE A 30 1.67 -8.67 20.38
C ILE A 30 1.72 -10.19 20.33
N VAL A 31 0.66 -10.80 19.80
CA VAL A 31 0.56 -12.25 19.60
C VAL A 31 1.14 -12.64 18.25
N ARG A 32 0.74 -11.92 17.21
CA ARG A 32 1.22 -12.10 15.84
C ARG A 32 0.94 -10.85 15.02
N SER A 33 1.63 -10.71 13.90
CA SER A 33 1.27 -9.75 12.87
C SER A 33 0.62 -10.47 11.70
N GLU A 34 -0.34 -9.83 11.06
CA GLU A 34 -0.94 -10.30 9.81
C GLU A 34 -0.71 -9.23 8.74
N THR A 35 -0.39 -9.70 7.53
CA THR A 35 -0.30 -8.87 6.33
C THR A 35 -1.48 -9.22 5.44
N LEU A 36 -2.20 -8.20 4.97
CA LEU A 36 -3.29 -8.31 4.01
C LEU A 36 -2.69 -8.45 2.60
N ASP A 37 -3.24 -9.37 1.82
CA ASP A 37 -2.79 -9.63 0.44
C ASP A 37 -3.15 -8.49 -0.53
N GLU A 38 -4.13 -7.65 -0.19
CA GLU A 38 -4.54 -6.50 -1.00
C GLU A 38 -3.62 -5.31 -0.73
N GLU A 39 -2.87 -4.89 -1.76
CA GLU A 39 -2.04 -3.69 -1.74
C GLU A 39 -2.63 -2.61 -2.64
N GLN A 40 -3.08 -1.50 -2.04
CA GLN A 40 -3.43 -0.30 -2.78
C GLN A 40 -2.18 0.57 -2.94
N ILE A 41 -2.03 1.22 -4.08
CA ILE A 41 -0.82 1.98 -4.42
C ILE A 41 -1.21 3.38 -4.79
N PHE A 42 -0.47 4.35 -4.26
CA PHE A 42 -0.77 5.77 -4.40
C PHE A 42 0.48 6.51 -4.87
N CYS A 43 0.29 7.55 -5.67
CA CYS A 43 1.36 8.49 -5.96
C CYS A 43 1.78 9.21 -4.68
N ARG A 44 3.08 9.20 -4.36
CA ARG A 44 3.62 9.82 -3.14
C ARG A 44 3.30 11.33 -3.05
N GLU A 45 3.25 11.99 -4.20
CA GLU A 45 3.13 13.45 -4.26
C GLU A 45 1.68 13.93 -4.26
N CYS A 46 0.82 13.32 -5.10
CA CYS A 46 -0.55 13.80 -5.29
C CYS A 46 -1.62 12.87 -4.70
N GLY A 47 -1.24 11.74 -4.12
CA GLY A 47 -2.18 10.79 -3.52
C GLY A 47 -3.06 10.03 -4.52
N LEU A 48 -2.84 10.16 -5.83
CA LEU A 48 -3.62 9.44 -6.83
C LEU A 48 -3.43 7.93 -6.67
N GLU A 49 -4.51 7.20 -6.48
CA GLU A 49 -4.52 5.73 -6.49
C GLU A 49 -4.21 5.19 -7.90
N VAL A 50 -3.31 4.21 -7.96
CA VAL A 50 -2.85 3.57 -9.20
C VAL A 50 -2.97 2.06 -9.08
N ASP A 51 -3.50 1.43 -10.13
CA ASP A 51 -3.62 -0.03 -10.21
C ASP A 51 -2.40 -0.63 -10.94
N ILE A 52 -1.57 -1.39 -10.22
CA ILE A 52 -0.41 -2.09 -10.80
C ILE A 52 -0.83 -3.26 -11.68
N SER A 53 -2.02 -3.82 -11.51
CA SER A 53 -2.55 -4.89 -12.38
C SER A 53 -2.71 -4.41 -13.82
N ASN A 54 -2.90 -3.09 -14.00
CA ASN A 54 -2.95 -2.39 -15.27
C ASN A 54 -1.61 -1.76 -15.70
N ALA A 55 -0.50 -2.04 -15.01
CA ALA A 55 0.85 -1.60 -15.38
C ALA A 55 1.40 -2.28 -16.66
N LYS A 56 0.58 -3.04 -17.40
CA LYS A 56 0.75 -3.13 -18.85
C LYS A 56 0.31 -1.80 -19.46
N ILE A 57 1.18 -0.80 -19.35
CA ILE A 57 1.15 0.37 -20.23
C ILE A 57 1.19 -0.19 -21.66
N LYS A 58 0.01 -0.33 -22.29
CA LYS A 58 -0.06 -0.50 -23.74
C LYS A 58 0.45 0.82 -24.30
N LEU A 59 1.75 0.87 -24.61
CA LEU A 59 2.30 1.85 -25.53
C LEU A 59 1.51 1.71 -26.83
N LYS A 60 0.48 2.53 -27.00
CA LYS A 60 -0.21 2.65 -28.29
C LYS A 60 0.56 3.67 -29.13
N LYS A 61 1.26 3.10 -30.11
CA LYS A 61 1.71 3.61 -31.42
C LYS A 61 2.39 4.97 -31.47
#